data_AF-A0A7R9Z7X2-F1
#
_entry.id   AF-A0A7R9Z7X2-F1
#
_cell.length_a   1.000
_cell.length_b   1.000
_cell.length_c   1.000
_cell.angle_alpha   90.00
_cell.angle_beta   90.00
_cell.angle_gamma   90.00
#
_symmetry.space_group_name_H-M   'P 1'
#
loop_
_entity.id
_entity.type
_entity.pdbx_description
1 polymer ?
#
loop_
_entity_poly.entity_id
_entity_poly.type
_entity_poly.pdbx_seq_one_letter_code
_entity_poly.pdbx_strand_id
1 'polypeptide(L)'
;HTITSPPMKSLIIFVGALALFASVVSAAPKHATPSHEDMNRKLSLMKDVQVTSDVSSADVMNLELGQPMFGNVDKNSYQQYTVTIPIDFHPIIEIDVIPFEGDPDCYVTDDGSTPSTTNYQYYSITFDSEYIAIKPTDPKYCDTTKRTCTINV
;
A
#
# COMPACT_ATOMS: atom_id res chain seq x y z
N HIS A 1 -1.37 22.63 36.37
CA HIS A 1 -0.60 21.59 35.66
C HIS A 1 -1.12 21.52 34.24
N THR A 2 -0.43 22.16 33.30
CA THR A 2 -0.75 22.05 31.87
C THR A 2 -0.11 20.76 31.38
N ILE A 3 -0.92 19.75 31.08
CA ILE A 3 -0.44 18.51 30.46
C ILE A 3 -0.15 18.87 29.01
N THR A 4 1.10 19.21 28.71
CA THR A 4 1.57 19.26 27.33
C THR A 4 1.65 17.81 26.86
N SER A 5 0.70 17.39 26.04
CA SER A 5 0.79 16.14 25.27
C SER A 5 2.16 16.11 24.55
N PRO A 6 2.86 14.96 24.53
CA PRO A 6 4.12 14.85 23.79
C PRO A 6 3.89 15.20 22.31
N PRO A 7 4.91 15.71 21.59
CA PRO A 7 4.74 16.07 20.19
C PRO A 7 4.38 14.80 19.38
N MET A 8 3.13 14.75 18.94
CA MET A 8 2.63 13.75 18.01
C MET A 8 3.02 14.18 16.59
N LYS A 9 3.42 13.23 15.75
CA LYS A 9 3.61 13.47 14.32
C LYS A 9 2.29 13.14 13.62
N SER A 10 1.68 14.10 12.94
CA SER A 10 0.44 13.89 12.17
C SER A 10 0.77 13.76 10.70
N LEU A 11 0.13 12.81 9.99
CA LEU A 11 0.43 12.52 8.58
C LEU A 11 -0.80 12.08 7.79
N ILE A 12 -0.69 12.12 6.47
CA ILE A 12 -1.49 11.31 5.54
C ILE A 12 -0.58 10.21 4.97
N ILE A 13 -1.09 8.99 4.89
CA ILE A 13 -0.49 7.90 4.11
C ILE A 13 -1.39 7.54 2.93
N PHE A 14 -0.79 7.33 1.76
CA PHE A 14 -1.45 6.91 0.54
C PHE A 14 -0.68 5.75 -0.10
N VAL A 15 -1.40 4.73 -0.56
CA VAL A 15 -0.80 3.64 -1.35
C VAL A 15 -1.52 3.50 -2.68
N GLY A 16 -0.76 3.67 -3.77
CA GLY A 16 -1.19 3.51 -5.14
C GLY A 16 -0.61 2.25 -5.79
N ALA A 17 -1.31 1.75 -6.81
CA ALA A 17 -0.81 0.68 -7.68
C ALA A 17 -1.04 1.07 -9.14
N LEU A 18 0.04 1.46 -9.84
CA LEU A 18 -0.02 1.91 -11.22
C LEU A 18 0.37 0.79 -12.18
N ALA A 19 -0.55 0.40 -13.08
CA ALA A 19 -0.26 -0.52 -14.16
C ALA A 19 0.48 0.21 -15.30
N LEU A 20 1.67 -0.26 -15.67
CA LEU A 20 2.34 0.18 -16.90
C LEU A 20 1.79 -0.60 -18.09
N PHE A 21 0.91 0.01 -18.87
CA PHE A 21 0.51 -0.54 -20.17
C PHE A 21 1.52 -0.11 -21.24
N ALA A 22 2.35 -1.05 -21.73
CA ALA A 22 3.03 -0.85 -22.99
C ALA A 22 1.96 -0.78 -24.09
N SER A 23 1.81 0.38 -24.73
CA SER A 23 0.89 0.54 -25.86
C SER A 23 1.35 -0.35 -27.02
N VAL A 24 0.72 -1.51 -27.19
CA VAL A 24 0.77 -2.23 -28.46
C VAL A 24 -0.35 -1.65 -29.33
N VAL A 25 0.00 -0.84 -30.33
CA VAL A 25 -0.91 -0.53 -31.44
C VAL A 25 -1.09 -1.82 -32.24
N SER A 26 -2.01 -2.68 -31.81
CA SER A 26 -2.44 -3.86 -32.55
C SER A 26 -3.66 -3.48 -33.37
N ALA A 27 -3.51 -3.53 -34.69
CA ALA A 27 -4.60 -3.32 -35.64
C ALA A 27 -5.77 -4.25 -35.31
N ALA A 28 -6.94 -3.65 -35.09
CA ALA A 28 -8.16 -4.34 -34.73
C ALA A 28 -8.61 -5.39 -35.76
N PRO A 29 -9.18 -6.53 -35.31
CA PRO A 29 -10.27 -7.17 -36.02
C PRO A 29 -11.61 -6.80 -35.37
N LYS A 30 -12.62 -6.75 -36.25
CA LYS A 30 -13.97 -6.26 -36.02
C LYS A 30 -14.72 -6.99 -34.89
N HIS A 31 -15.36 -6.19 -34.03
CA HIS A 31 -16.71 -6.36 -33.48
C HIS A 31 -17.03 -7.63 -32.69
N ALA A 32 -16.96 -7.52 -31.36
CA ALA A 32 -17.86 -8.23 -30.44
C ALA A 32 -18.21 -7.27 -29.29
N THR A 33 -19.47 -6.85 -29.21
CA THR A 33 -20.01 -6.15 -28.04
C THR A 33 -20.10 -7.14 -26.87
N PRO A 34 -19.48 -6.88 -25.71
CA PRO A 34 -19.62 -7.77 -24.56
C PRO A 34 -21.05 -7.69 -24.01
N SER A 35 -21.64 -8.84 -23.71
CA SER A 35 -23.00 -8.93 -23.16
C SER A 35 -23.01 -8.42 -21.71
N HIS A 36 -24.18 -7.93 -21.27
CA HIS A 36 -24.40 -7.39 -19.92
C HIS A 36 -24.05 -8.38 -18.77
N GLU A 37 -23.91 -9.68 -19.06
CA GLU A 37 -23.50 -10.71 -18.08
C GLU A 37 -22.00 -10.68 -17.76
N ASP A 38 -21.14 -10.35 -18.71
CA ASP A 38 -19.68 -10.32 -18.49
C ASP A 38 -19.25 -9.17 -17.59
N MET A 39 -20.00 -8.07 -17.60
CA MET A 39 -19.72 -6.91 -16.75
C MET A 39 -20.11 -7.17 -15.29
N ASN A 40 -21.19 -7.93 -15.05
CA ASN A 40 -21.61 -8.34 -13.70
C ASN A 40 -20.72 -9.44 -13.10
N ARG A 41 -20.12 -10.30 -13.94
CA ARG A 41 -19.16 -11.31 -13.47
C ARG A 41 -17.83 -10.71 -13.03
N LYS A 42 -17.39 -9.61 -13.65
CA LYS A 42 -16.22 -8.83 -13.22
C LYS A 42 -16.45 -8.06 -11.92
N LEU A 43 -17.68 -7.62 -11.67
CA LEU A 43 -18.07 -6.96 -10.41
C LEU A 43 -18.30 -7.95 -9.25
N SER A 44 -18.61 -9.22 -9.56
CA SER A 44 -18.75 -10.29 -8.56
C SER A 44 -17.42 -10.86 -8.04
N LEU A 45 -16.29 -10.56 -8.68
CA LEU A 45 -14.96 -11.03 -8.27
C LEU A 45 -14.28 -10.09 -7.25
N MET A 46 -14.89 -8.95 -6.91
CA MET A 46 -14.42 -8.04 -5.85
C MET A 46 -15.14 -8.25 -4.51
N LYS A 47 -15.87 -9.36 -4.32
CA LYS A 47 -16.82 -9.51 -3.20
C LYS A 47 -16.39 -10.35 -2.01
N ASP A 48 -15.16 -10.84 -1.96
CA ASP A 48 -14.65 -11.53 -0.78
C ASP A 48 -13.41 -10.83 -0.22
N VAL A 49 -13.59 -9.59 0.27
CA VAL A 49 -12.70 -9.11 1.34
C VAL A 49 -13.09 -9.89 2.59
N GLN A 50 -12.43 -11.03 2.78
CA GLN A 50 -12.51 -11.79 4.02
C GLN A 50 -11.78 -10.96 5.08
N VAL A 51 -12.53 -10.21 5.88
CA VAL A 51 -12.01 -9.57 7.09
C VAL A 51 -11.89 -10.65 8.16
N THR A 52 -10.78 -11.39 8.14
CA THR A 52 -10.38 -12.23 9.27
C THR A 52 -9.73 -11.34 10.31
N SER A 53 -10.53 -10.88 11.27
CA SER A 53 -10.02 -10.29 12.50
C SER A 53 -9.62 -11.42 13.44
N ASP A 54 -8.33 -11.75 13.50
CA ASP A 54 -7.79 -12.32 14.72
C ASP A 54 -6.33 -11.91 14.93
N VAL A 55 -6.00 -11.83 16.22
CA VAL A 55 -4.70 -11.69 16.88
C VAL A 55 -4.31 -10.29 17.36
N SER A 56 -4.24 -10.20 18.68
CA SER A 56 -3.71 -9.13 19.51
C SER A 56 -2.23 -8.83 19.23
N SER A 57 -1.90 -7.61 18.81
CA SER A 57 -0.59 -6.95 19.04
C SER A 57 -0.59 -5.61 18.30
N ALA A 58 -0.75 -4.48 19.00
CA ALA A 58 -0.71 -3.09 18.51
C ALA A 58 -1.58 -2.80 17.26
N ASP A 59 -2.60 -1.93 17.36
CA ASP A 59 -3.55 -1.60 16.27
C ASP A 59 -2.89 -1.45 14.89
N VAL A 60 -2.83 -2.55 14.12
CA VAL A 60 -2.41 -2.54 12.72
C VAL A 60 -3.57 -1.98 11.91
N MET A 61 -3.34 -0.91 11.18
CA MET A 61 -4.37 -0.22 10.42
C MET A 61 -4.39 -0.73 8.97
N ASN A 62 -5.56 -1.14 8.48
CA ASN A 62 -5.70 -1.58 7.09
C ASN A 62 -5.89 -0.37 6.18
N LEU A 63 -5.04 -0.23 5.16
CA LEU A 63 -5.19 0.77 4.10
C LEU A 63 -5.99 0.20 2.94
N GLU A 64 -6.75 1.07 2.28
CA GLU A 64 -7.39 0.78 1.01
C GLU A 64 -6.60 1.44 -0.13
N LEU A 65 -6.39 0.70 -1.21
CA LEU A 65 -5.66 1.23 -2.38
C LEU A 65 -6.33 2.48 -2.94
N GLY A 66 -5.52 3.51 -3.19
CA GLY A 66 -5.99 4.77 -3.74
C GLY A 66 -6.80 5.63 -2.77
N GLN A 67 -6.95 5.23 -1.50
CA GLN A 67 -7.60 6.02 -0.47
C GLN A 67 -6.57 6.52 0.55
N PRO A 68 -6.39 7.85 0.68
CA PRO A 68 -5.51 8.39 1.71
C PRO A 68 -6.10 8.15 3.10
N MET A 69 -5.24 7.82 4.06
CA MET A 69 -5.59 7.65 5.47
C MET A 69 -4.85 8.68 6.32
N PHE A 70 -5.56 9.30 7.26
CA PHE A 70 -4.98 10.18 8.26
C PHE A 70 -4.51 9.39 9.47
N GLY A 71 -3.35 9.74 10.00
CA GLY A 71 -2.76 9.06 11.14
C GLY A 71 -1.98 9.99 12.06
N ASN A 72 -1.67 9.47 13.25
CA ASN A 72 -0.76 10.10 14.20
C ASN A 72 0.21 9.04 14.72
N VAL A 73 1.46 9.43 14.91
CA VAL A 73 2.47 8.57 15.54
C VAL A 73 3.22 9.35 16.61
N ASP A 74 3.30 8.76 17.79
CA ASP A 74 4.05 9.33 18.90
C ASP A 74 5.55 9.33 18.61
N LYS A 75 6.29 10.24 19.25
CA LYS A 75 7.74 10.24 19.21
C LYS A 75 8.31 8.88 19.63
N ASN A 76 9.30 8.39 18.88
CA ASN A 76 9.96 7.09 19.09
C ASN A 76 9.01 5.88 19.06
N SER A 77 7.83 6.03 18.44
CA SER A 77 6.87 4.96 18.26
C SER A 77 6.65 4.68 16.77
N TYR A 78 6.01 3.56 16.48
CA TYR A 78 5.62 3.16 15.13
C TYR A 78 4.10 3.06 15.09
N GLN A 79 3.50 3.52 13.99
CA GLN A 79 2.13 3.18 13.63
C GLN A 79 2.21 2.24 12.45
N GLN A 80 1.68 1.02 12.61
CA GLN A 80 1.74 -0.01 11.58
C GLN A 80 0.52 0.09 10.68
N TYR A 81 0.76 -0.01 9.38
CA TYR A 81 -0.26 -0.10 8.36
C TYR A 81 -0.04 -1.37 7.51
N THR A 82 -1.12 -1.92 6.97
CA THR A 82 -1.04 -3.02 6.02
C THR A 82 -2.00 -2.82 4.86
N VAL A 83 -1.59 -3.28 3.68
CA VAL A 83 -2.38 -3.20 2.46
C VAL A 83 -2.17 -4.44 1.61
N THR A 84 -3.26 -4.98 1.08
CA THR A 84 -3.19 -6.08 0.11
C THR A 84 -3.36 -5.54 -1.30
N ILE A 85 -2.36 -5.78 -2.13
CA ILE A 85 -2.25 -5.24 -3.48
C ILE A 85 -2.42 -6.35 -4.51
N PRO A 86 -3.36 -6.24 -5.47
CA PRO A 86 -3.40 -7.11 -6.63
C PRO A 86 -2.16 -6.90 -7.51
N ILE A 87 -1.41 -7.97 -7.76
CA ILE A 87 -0.15 -7.93 -8.55
C ILE A 87 -0.23 -8.68 -9.88
N ASP A 88 -1.43 -9.16 -10.28
CA ASP A 88 -1.67 -9.87 -11.56
C ASP A 88 -1.13 -9.12 -12.80
N PHE A 89 -1.04 -7.79 -12.72
CA PHE A 89 -0.59 -6.91 -13.81
C PHE A 89 0.76 -6.26 -13.54
N HIS A 90 1.48 -6.73 -12.52
CA HIS A 90 2.80 -6.21 -12.14
C HIS A 90 2.80 -4.66 -12.03
N PRO A 91 2.01 -4.07 -11.12
CA PRO A 91 2.02 -2.62 -10.93
C PRO A 91 3.32 -2.11 -10.31
N ILE A 92 3.62 -0.84 -10.56
CA ILE A 92 4.44 -0.05 -9.64
C ILE A 92 3.59 0.23 -8.40
N ILE A 93 4.11 -0.12 -7.22
CA ILE A 93 3.50 0.22 -5.95
C ILE A 93 4.11 1.54 -5.48
N GLU A 94 3.28 2.53 -5.23
CA GLU A 94 3.68 3.87 -4.78
C GLU A 94 3.14 4.08 -3.37
N ILE A 95 4.02 4.50 -2.45
CA ILE A 95 3.70 4.80 -1.07
C ILE A 95 4.13 6.24 -0.82
N ASP A 96 3.17 7.07 -0.44
CA ASP A 96 3.37 8.48 -0.07
C ASP A 96 3.00 8.68 1.40
N VAL A 97 3.91 9.24 2.18
CA VAL A 97 3.65 9.69 3.55
C VAL A 97 3.91 11.17 3.64
N ILE A 98 2.87 11.96 3.88
CA ILE A 98 2.92 13.42 3.89
C ILE A 98 2.73 13.90 5.33
N PRO A 99 3.76 14.48 5.97
CA PRO A 99 3.61 15.04 7.31
C PRO A 99 2.84 16.36 7.29
N PHE A 100 1.94 16.52 8.26
CA PHE A 100 1.41 17.83 8.67
C PHE A 100 2.27 18.46 9.76
N GLU A 101 2.80 17.64 10.66
CA GLU A 101 3.66 18.04 11.77
C GLU A 101 4.66 16.93 12.06
N GLY A 102 5.92 17.31 12.30
CA GLY A 102 7.02 16.38 12.53
C GLY A 102 7.62 15.82 11.24
N ASP A 103 8.41 14.76 11.41
CA ASP A 103 9.26 14.17 10.36
C ASP A 103 9.17 12.64 10.47
N PRO A 104 8.13 12.00 9.89
CA PRO A 104 7.92 10.56 9.99
C PRO A 104 8.85 9.82 9.03
N ASP A 105 9.53 8.80 9.53
CA ASP A 105 10.27 7.85 8.71
C ASP A 105 9.34 6.74 8.23
N CYS A 106 9.56 6.26 7.00
CA CYS A 106 8.75 5.19 6.40
C CYS A 106 9.62 3.94 6.15
N TYR A 107 9.16 2.77 6.61
CA TYR A 107 9.82 1.48 6.43
C TYR A 107 8.81 0.48 5.88
N VAL A 108 9.22 -0.44 5.01
CA VAL A 108 8.28 -1.31 4.30
C VAL A 108 8.80 -2.74 4.23
N THR A 109 7.93 -3.72 4.43
CA THR A 109 8.19 -5.16 4.23
C THR A 109 7.04 -5.82 3.47
N ASP A 110 7.31 -6.93 2.77
CA ASP A 110 6.32 -7.71 2.00
C ASP A 110 6.30 -9.21 2.38
N ASP A 111 7.11 -9.60 3.36
CA ASP A 111 7.26 -10.97 3.85
C ASP A 111 6.39 -11.28 5.09
N GLY A 112 5.55 -10.32 5.49
CA GLY A 112 4.70 -10.40 6.68
C GLY A 112 5.40 -10.02 7.99
N SER A 113 6.71 -9.73 7.97
CA SER A 113 7.41 -9.22 9.15
C SER A 113 7.03 -7.76 9.45
N THR A 114 7.21 -7.31 10.69
CA THR A 114 6.95 -5.93 11.09
C THR A 114 8.10 -5.01 10.64
N PRO A 115 7.82 -3.96 9.85
CA PRO A 115 8.84 -2.99 9.45
C PRO A 115 9.34 -2.19 10.66
N SER A 116 10.63 -1.85 10.67
CA SER A 116 11.28 -1.03 11.70
C SER A 116 12.61 -0.48 11.19
N THR A 117 13.28 0.36 12.00
CA THR A 117 14.63 0.89 11.69
C THR A 117 15.71 -0.19 11.50
N THR A 118 15.47 -1.42 11.96
CA THR A 118 16.41 -2.56 11.80
C THR A 118 15.85 -3.70 10.95
N ASN A 119 14.60 -3.60 10.51
CA ASN A 119 13.94 -4.62 9.69
C ASN A 119 13.11 -3.95 8.59
N TYR A 120 13.65 -3.88 7.37
CA TYR A 120 12.98 -3.24 6.25
C TYR A 120 13.46 -3.83 4.93
N GLN A 121 12.56 -3.89 3.95
CA GLN A 121 12.87 -4.21 2.57
C GLN A 121 13.10 -2.94 1.75
N TYR A 122 12.25 -1.93 1.96
CA TYR A 122 12.34 -0.57 1.43
C TYR A 122 12.18 0.44 2.56
N TYR A 123 12.71 1.64 2.38
CA TYR A 123 12.59 2.71 3.37
C TYR A 123 12.81 4.07 2.74
N SER A 124 12.32 5.10 3.42
CA SER A 124 12.61 6.50 3.15
C SER A 124 12.64 7.24 4.50
N ILE A 125 13.66 8.08 4.67
CA ILE A 125 14.00 8.79 5.93
C ILE A 125 14.38 10.25 5.62
N THR A 126 13.65 10.86 4.67
CA THR A 126 13.88 12.27 4.32
C THR A 126 13.36 13.18 5.43
N PHE A 127 13.56 14.49 5.31
CA PHE A 127 13.12 15.45 6.33
C PHE A 127 11.69 15.98 6.06
N ASP A 128 11.01 15.45 5.04
CA ASP A 128 9.74 15.96 4.51
C ASP A 128 8.84 14.76 4.16
N SER A 129 8.15 14.82 3.02
CA SER A 129 7.28 13.74 2.58
C SER A 129 8.11 12.53 2.14
N GLU A 130 7.75 11.36 2.67
CA GLU A 130 8.39 10.11 2.29
C GLU A 130 7.73 9.53 1.05
N TYR A 131 8.55 9.11 0.09
CA TYR A 131 8.09 8.50 -1.15
C TYR A 131 8.86 7.23 -1.47
N ILE A 132 8.13 6.12 -1.63
CA ILE A 132 8.69 4.83 -1.99
C ILE A 132 7.97 4.30 -3.23
N ALA A 133 8.73 4.00 -4.28
CA ALA A 133 8.23 3.37 -5.51
C ALA A 133 8.87 1.99 -5.71
N ILE A 134 8.06 0.94 -5.53
CA ILE A 134 8.47 -0.46 -5.67
C ILE A 134 8.09 -0.93 -7.07
N LYS A 135 9.10 -1.17 -7.91
CA LYS A 135 8.91 -1.56 -9.31
C LYS A 135 8.88 -3.08 -9.47
N PRO A 136 8.10 -3.64 -10.42
CA PRO A 136 8.10 -5.08 -10.71
C PRO A 136 9.45 -5.66 -11.11
N THR A 137 10.37 -4.81 -11.57
CA THR A 137 11.73 -5.21 -11.94
C THR A 137 12.68 -5.27 -10.76
N ASP A 138 12.24 -4.88 -9.56
CA ASP A 138 13.06 -4.97 -8.36
C ASP A 138 13.25 -6.44 -7.97
N PRO A 139 14.49 -6.92 -7.71
CA PRO A 139 14.72 -8.28 -7.22
C PRO A 139 13.98 -8.63 -5.91
N LYS A 140 13.62 -7.61 -5.13
CA LYS A 140 12.87 -7.70 -3.88
C LYS A 140 11.38 -7.44 -4.07
N TYR A 141 10.90 -7.36 -5.31
CA TYR A 141 9.48 -7.21 -5.59
C TYR A 141 8.71 -8.42 -5.08
N CYS A 142 7.43 -8.21 -4.78
CA CYS A 142 6.49 -9.25 -4.41
C CYS A 142 6.61 -10.50 -5.28
N ASP A 143 6.38 -11.67 -4.68
CA ASP A 143 6.35 -12.95 -5.38
C ASP A 143 5.30 -12.95 -6.50
N THR A 144 5.77 -12.82 -7.74
CA THR A 144 4.94 -12.74 -8.96
C THR A 144 4.25 -14.06 -9.31
N THR A 145 4.54 -15.15 -8.60
CA THR A 145 3.76 -16.40 -8.71
C THR A 145 2.42 -16.30 -7.95
N LYS A 146 2.26 -15.28 -7.11
CA LYS A 146 1.01 -14.97 -6.40
C LYS A 146 0.20 -13.93 -7.17
N ARG A 147 -1.10 -13.87 -6.85
CA ARG A 147 -2.02 -12.87 -7.41
C ARG A 147 -2.09 -11.59 -6.59
N THR A 148 -1.72 -11.68 -5.33
CA THR A 148 -1.75 -10.57 -4.36
C THR A 148 -0.46 -10.53 -3.57
N CYS A 149 -0.12 -9.33 -3.11
CA CYS A 149 0.98 -9.06 -2.21
C CYS A 149 0.48 -8.28 -1.00
N THR A 150 0.89 -8.66 0.20
CA THR A 150 0.60 -7.88 1.40
C THR A 150 1.83 -7.05 1.72
N ILE A 151 1.64 -5.74 1.78
CA ILE A 151 2.67 -4.78 2.13
C ILE A 151 2.39 -4.27 3.54
N ASN A 152 3.39 -4.33 4.40
CA ASN A 152 3.37 -3.72 5.72
C ASN A 152 4.22 -2.44 5.69
N VAL A 153 3.70 -1.37 6.29
CA VAL A 153 4.33 -0.05 6.41
C VAL A 153 4.43 0.36 7.88
#